data_AF-A0A4U5N1F8-F1
#
_entry.id   AF-A0A4U5N1F8-F1
#
_cell.length_a   1.000
_cell.length_b   1.000
_cell.length_c   1.000
_cell.angle_alpha   90.00
_cell.angle_beta   90.00
_cell.angle_gamma   90.00
#
_symmetry.space_group_name_H-M   'P 1'
#
loop_
_entity.id
_entity.type
_entity.pdbx_description
1 polymer ?
#
loop_
_entity_poly.entity_id
_entity_poly.type
_entity_poly.pdbx_seq_one_letter_code
_entity_poly.pdbx_strand_id
1 'polypeptide(L)'
;MTETVIQKDPSFVVSQGVSIGRLLHLTFGQFGAPRFQPMLKYAWFSAGLVAERFDCFKTLEKYCFGFPYRGDTCASCGKVVIVRCSLCKLHFCLANFVLPVK
;
A
#
# COMPACT_ATOMS: atom_id res chain seq x y z
N MET A 1 17.24 -0.59 -5.85
CA MET A 1 16.28 0.55 -5.81
C MET A 1 15.61 0.75 -4.44
N THR A 2 15.92 -0.05 -3.42
CA THR A 2 15.32 0.00 -2.07
C THR A 2 16.06 0.92 -1.08
N GLU A 3 17.35 1.20 -1.27
CA GLU A 3 18.14 2.03 -0.33
C GLU A 3 17.85 3.54 -0.42
N THR A 4 17.39 4.04 -1.57
CA THR A 4 17.32 5.49 -1.82
C THR A 4 16.16 6.23 -1.15
N VAL A 5 15.18 5.52 -0.58
CA VAL A 5 14.06 6.18 0.12
C VAL A 5 14.35 6.40 1.60
N ILE A 6 15.14 5.52 2.22
CA ILE A 6 15.58 5.66 3.62
C ILE A 6 16.60 6.80 3.75
N GLN A 7 17.40 7.07 2.70
CA GLN A 7 18.43 8.12 2.74
C GLN A 7 17.91 9.55 2.64
N LYS A 8 16.69 9.79 2.13
CA LYS A 8 16.23 11.15 1.82
C LYS A 8 15.59 11.90 2.98
N ASP A 9 15.19 11.20 4.02
CA ASP A 9 14.69 11.82 5.24
C ASP A 9 15.46 11.26 6.44
N PRO A 10 16.44 12.01 6.99
CA PRO A 10 17.22 11.55 8.14
C PRO A 10 16.36 11.32 9.40
N SER A 11 15.09 11.76 9.41
CA SER A 11 14.15 11.47 10.49
C SER A 11 13.46 10.10 10.36
N PHE A 12 13.53 9.44 9.20
CA PHE A 12 12.89 8.15 8.98
C PHE A 12 13.87 6.99 9.15
N VAL A 13 14.05 6.56 10.40
CA VAL A 13 14.82 5.36 10.73
C VAL A 13 13.87 4.20 11.01
N VAL A 14 13.92 3.14 10.20
CA VAL A 14 12.96 2.02 10.25
C VAL A 14 12.93 1.33 11.61
N SER A 15 14.05 1.28 12.34
CA SER A 15 14.13 0.67 13.68
C SER A 15 13.56 1.53 14.81
N GLN A 16 13.23 2.80 14.56
CA GLN A 16 12.60 3.66 15.57
C GLN A 16 11.11 3.37 15.70
N GLY A 17 10.60 3.34 16.94
CA GLY A 17 9.19 3.06 17.22
C GLY A 17 8.21 3.97 16.48
N VAL A 18 8.55 5.25 16.27
CA VAL A 18 7.73 6.20 15.50
C VAL A 18 7.59 5.76 14.04
N SER A 19 8.69 5.36 13.41
CA SER A 19 8.71 4.86 12.03
C SER A 19 7.98 3.54 11.89
N ILE A 20 8.16 2.61 12.85
CA ILE A 20 7.44 1.35 12.90
C ILE A 20 5.94 1.61 13.00
N GLY A 21 5.51 2.49 13.91
CA GLY A 21 4.10 2.87 14.05
C GLY A 21 3.50 3.44 12.77
N ARG A 22 4.25 4.29 12.04
CA ARG A 22 3.83 4.82 10.73
C ARG A 22 3.70 3.71 9.68
N LEU A 23 4.67 2.81 9.60
CA LEU A 23 4.63 1.68 8.65
C LEU A 23 3.50 0.71 8.95
N LEU A 24 3.24 0.43 10.24
CA LEU A 24 2.09 -0.37 10.66
C LEU A 24 0.79 0.32 10.28
N HIS A 25 0.64 1.61 10.58
CA HIS A 25 -0.55 2.39 10.21
C HIS A 25 -0.78 2.36 8.70
N LEU A 26 0.27 2.58 7.90
CA LEU A 26 0.22 2.47 6.44
C LEU A 26 -0.24 1.07 6.02
N THR A 27 0.38 0.02 6.57
CA THR A 27 0.08 -1.38 6.22
C THR A 27 -1.36 -1.74 6.54
N PHE A 28 -1.82 -1.46 7.76
CA PHE A 28 -3.21 -1.70 8.16
C PHE A 28 -4.19 -0.86 7.32
N GLY A 29 -3.84 0.39 7.01
CA GLY A 29 -4.62 1.22 6.10
C GLY A 29 -4.73 0.58 4.71
N GLN A 30 -3.64 0.06 4.16
CA GLN A 30 -3.67 -0.55 2.84
C GLN A 30 -4.48 -1.85 2.82
N PHE A 31 -4.25 -2.77 3.75
CA PHE A 31 -4.95 -4.06 3.81
C PHE A 31 -6.40 -3.92 4.28
N GLY A 32 -6.71 -2.92 5.10
CA GLY A 32 -8.05 -2.63 5.58
C GLY A 32 -8.99 -2.04 4.53
N ALA A 33 -8.48 -1.70 3.34
CA ALA A 33 -9.32 -1.15 2.28
C ALA A 33 -10.45 -2.11 1.89
N PRO A 34 -11.71 -1.63 1.71
CA PRO A 34 -12.86 -2.49 1.41
C PRO A 34 -12.68 -3.43 0.22
N ARG A 35 -11.85 -3.03 -0.75
CA ARG A 35 -11.56 -3.83 -1.96
C ARG A 35 -10.82 -5.13 -1.69
N PHE A 36 -10.15 -5.26 -0.55
CA PHE A 36 -9.43 -6.47 -0.15
C PHE A 36 -10.24 -7.36 0.79
N GLN A 37 -11.48 -6.99 1.13
CA GLN A 37 -12.39 -7.84 1.89
C GLN A 37 -12.56 -9.23 1.26
N PRO A 38 -12.71 -9.39 -0.07
CA PRO A 38 -12.77 -10.72 -0.68
C PRO A 38 -11.48 -11.54 -0.48
N MET A 39 -10.31 -10.89 -0.50
CA MET A 39 -9.03 -11.55 -0.23
C MET A 39 -8.93 -12.04 1.22
N LEU A 40 -9.38 -11.23 2.18
CA LEU A 40 -9.41 -11.61 3.59
C LEU A 40 -10.38 -12.77 3.85
N LYS A 41 -11.57 -12.73 3.24
CA LYS A 41 -12.56 -13.80 3.32
C LYS A 41 -12.07 -15.08 2.64
N TYR A 42 -11.30 -14.97 1.56
CA TYR A 42 -10.64 -16.13 0.95
C TYR A 42 -9.64 -16.81 1.89
N ALA A 43 -8.91 -16.04 2.71
CA ALA A 43 -8.04 -16.61 3.72
C ALA A 43 -8.82 -17.43 4.75
N TRP A 44 -10.01 -16.96 5.15
CA TRP A 44 -10.91 -17.72 6.03
C TRP A 44 -11.44 -18.99 5.38
N PHE A 45 -11.83 -18.93 4.10
CA PHE A 45 -12.23 -20.11 3.33
C PHE A 45 -11.10 -21.13 3.26
N SER A 46 -9.89 -20.69 2.96
CA SER A 46 -8.69 -21.53 2.89
C SER A 46 -8.33 -22.16 4.23
N ALA A 47 -8.67 -21.50 5.34
CA ALA A 47 -8.52 -22.02 6.69
C ALA A 47 -9.69 -22.93 7.14
N GLY A 48 -10.71 -23.15 6.30
CA GLY A 48 -11.89 -23.95 6.62
C GLY A 48 -12.89 -23.26 7.58
N LEU A 49 -12.74 -21.96 7.81
CA LEU A 49 -13.61 -21.20 8.73
C LEU A 49 -14.96 -20.81 8.09
N VAL A 50 -15.03 -20.80 6.76
CA VAL A 50 -16.24 -20.52 5.99
C VAL A 50 -16.34 -21.50 4.83
N ALA A 51 -17.57 -21.94 4.53
CA ALA A 51 -17.82 -22.92 3.46
C ALA A 51 -17.90 -22.31 2.06
N GLU A 52 -18.25 -21.02 1.97
CA GLU A 52 -18.41 -20.32 0.70
C GLU A 52 -17.05 -19.90 0.13
N ARG A 53 -16.79 -20.30 -1.12
CA ARG A 53 -15.63 -19.84 -1.88
C ARG A 53 -15.95 -18.52 -2.56
N PHE A 54 -15.28 -17.45 -2.14
CA PHE A 54 -15.44 -16.12 -2.70
C PHE A 54 -14.82 -15.98 -4.11
N ASP A 55 -15.39 -15.05 -4.88
CA ASP A 55 -15.00 -14.69 -6.25
C ASP A 55 -13.52 -14.30 -6.41
N CYS A 56 -13.07 -14.27 -7.67
CA CYS A 56 -11.75 -13.78 -8.04
C CYS A 56 -11.50 -12.37 -7.50
N PHE A 57 -10.43 -12.21 -6.72
CA PHE A 57 -10.00 -10.93 -6.18
C PHE A 57 -8.65 -10.50 -6.76
N LYS A 58 -8.40 -9.18 -6.77
CA LYS A 58 -7.07 -8.64 -7.07
C LYS A 58 -6.26 -8.59 -5.78
N THR A 59 -5.06 -9.16 -5.80
CA THR A 59 -4.11 -9.05 -4.69
C THR A 59 -3.66 -7.61 -4.51
N LEU A 60 -3.17 -7.29 -3.30
CA LEU A 60 -2.63 -5.98 -2.99
C LEU A 60 -1.50 -5.59 -3.95
N GLU A 61 -0.62 -6.53 -4.28
CA GLU A 61 0.44 -6.34 -5.26
C GLU A 61 -0.11 -5.91 -6.64
N LYS A 62 -1.04 -6.70 -7.19
CA LYS A 62 -1.67 -6.44 -8.49
C LYS A 62 -2.44 -5.14 -8.50
N TYR A 63 -3.07 -4.76 -7.39
CA TYR A 63 -3.81 -3.51 -7.29
C TYR A 63 -2.90 -2.29 -7.07
N CYS A 64 -2.01 -2.32 -6.10
CA CYS A 64 -1.22 -1.16 -5.70
C CYS A 64 -0.05 -0.89 -6.66
N PHE A 65 0.50 -1.93 -7.32
CA PHE A 65 1.68 -1.80 -8.17
C PHE A 65 1.45 -2.25 -9.62
N GLY A 66 0.41 -3.07 -9.88
CA GLY A 66 0.07 -3.57 -11.23
C GLY A 66 -0.79 -2.63 -12.07
N PHE A 67 -0.64 -1.31 -11.95
CA PHE A 67 -1.37 -0.34 -12.77
C PHE A 67 -0.55 0.07 -14.00
N PRO A 68 -1.17 0.28 -15.17
CA PRO A 68 -0.45 0.71 -16.36
C PRO A 68 0.07 2.14 -16.15
N TYR A 69 1.38 2.34 -16.24
CA TYR A 69 1.97 3.67 -16.15
C TYR A 69 1.57 4.49 -17.38
N ARG A 70 0.61 5.41 -17.24
CA ARG A 70 0.11 6.26 -18.34
C ARG A 70 0.57 7.71 -18.21
N GLY A 71 1.81 7.91 -17.76
CA GLY A 71 2.31 9.25 -17.42
C GLY A 71 1.74 9.80 -16.12
N ASP A 72 1.17 8.93 -15.28
CA ASP A 72 0.65 9.30 -13.97
C ASP A 72 1.76 9.89 -13.10
N THR A 73 1.44 11.00 -12.44
CA THR A 73 2.35 11.68 -11.51
C THR A 73 1.86 11.54 -10.08
N CYS A 74 2.78 11.60 -9.13
CA CYS A 74 2.47 11.61 -7.71
C CYS A 74 1.52 12.78 -7.39
N ALA A 75 0.39 12.47 -6.77
CA ALA A 75 -0.66 13.42 -6.43
C ALA A 75 -0.21 14.57 -5.51
N SER A 76 0.94 14.44 -4.84
CA SER A 76 1.46 15.44 -3.90
C SER A 76 2.70 16.20 -4.41
N CYS A 77 3.52 15.62 -5.31
CA CYS A 77 4.76 16.28 -5.72
C CYS A 77 5.07 16.22 -7.23
N GLY A 78 4.20 15.66 -8.06
CA GLY A 78 4.42 15.58 -9.50
C GLY A 78 5.51 14.59 -9.95
N LYS A 79 6.26 13.97 -9.03
CA LYS A 79 7.28 12.95 -9.35
C LYS A 79 6.67 11.67 -9.89
N VAL A 80 7.51 10.79 -10.44
CA VAL A 80 7.12 9.45 -10.91
C VAL A 80 6.33 8.69 -9.83
N VAL A 81 5.14 8.20 -10.20
CA VAL A 81 4.34 7.32 -9.35
C VAL A 81 4.96 5.92 -9.31
N ILE A 82 4.93 5.29 -8.15
CA ILE A 82 5.29 3.87 -7.99
C ILE A 82 4.13 3.07 -7.38
N VAL A 83 3.22 3.72 -6.65
CA VAL A 83 2.17 3.04 -5.89
C VAL A 83 0.83 3.74 -6.00
N ARG A 84 -0.23 2.95 -6.14
CA ARG A 84 -1.62 3.36 -6.00
C ARG A 84 -2.13 3.02 -4.60
N CYS A 85 -2.63 4.01 -3.87
CA CYS A 85 -3.21 3.79 -2.55
C CYS A 85 -4.53 3.00 -2.65
N SER A 86 -4.69 1.95 -1.86
CA SER A 86 -5.91 1.13 -1.85
C SER A 86 -7.11 1.84 -1.20
N LEU A 87 -6.87 2.79 -0.30
CA LEU A 87 -7.92 3.57 0.36
C LEU A 87 -8.43 4.69 -0.56
N CYS A 88 -7.61 5.69 -0.84
CA CYS A 88 -8.03 6.89 -1.58
C CYS A 88 -7.93 6.74 -3.11
N LYS A 89 -7.35 5.65 -3.62
CA LYS A 89 -7.16 5.36 -5.08
C LYS A 89 -6.20 6.32 -5.79
N LEU A 90 -5.61 7.29 -5.10
CA LEU A 90 -4.61 8.21 -5.64
C LEU A 90 -3.25 7.53 -5.82
N HIS A 91 -2.46 8.11 -6.71
CA HIS A 91 -1.14 7.67 -7.13
C HIS A 91 -0.05 8.46 -6.38
N PHE A 92 0.90 7.77 -5.77
CA PHE A 92 2.00 8.38 -5.01
C PHE A 92 3.38 7.86 -5.45
N CYS A 93 4.39 8.71 -5.28
CA CYS A 93 5.77 8.26 -5.22
C CYS A 93 6.02 7.57 -3.87
N LEU A 94 7.08 6.78 -3.76
CA LEU A 94 7.33 6.02 -2.53
C LEU A 94 7.53 6.92 -1.30
N ALA A 95 8.18 8.08 -1.48
CA ALA A 95 8.39 9.04 -0.40
C ALA A 95 7.06 9.57 0.17
N ASN A 96 6.18 10.13 -0.68
CA ASN A 96 4.90 10.68 -0.23
C ASN A 96 3.89 9.60 0.19
N PHE A 97 4.14 8.35 -0.18
CA PHE A 97 3.33 7.23 0.27
C PHE A 97 3.67 6.79 1.70
N VAL A 98 4.97 6.74 2.04
CA VAL A 98 5.44 6.34 3.38
C VAL A 98 5.43 7.53 4.35
N LEU A 99 5.78 8.70 3.84
CA LEU A 99 5.88 9.97 4.56
C LEU A 99 4.95 10.98 3.88
N PRO A 100 3.63 10.89 4.08
CA PRO A 100 2.71 11.88 3.55
C PRO A 100 3.07 13.26 4.14
N VAL A 101 3.40 14.21 3.26
CA VAL A 101 3.55 15.61 3.64
C VAL A 101 2.15 16.13 3.98
N LYS A 102 1.99 16.71 5.17
CA LYS A 102 0.73 17.36 5.59
C LYS A 102 0.43 18.56 4.72
#